data_AF-A0A838GXT5-F1
#
_entry.id   AF-A0A838GXT5-F1
#
_cell.length_a   1.000
_cell.length_b   1.000
_cell.length_c   1.000
_cell.angle_alpha   90.00
_cell.angle_beta   90.00
_cell.angle_gamma   90.00
#
_symmetry.space_group_name_H-M   'P 1'
#
loop_
_entity.id
_entity.type
_entity.pdbx_description
1 polymer ?
#
loop_
_entity_poly.entity_id
_entity_poly.type
_entity_poly.pdbx_seq_one_letter_code
_entity_poly.pdbx_strand_id
1 'polypeptide(L)'
;GHLAPAVAAAAEQGDAVAAAIVEQGCDRLLSALSAVANACPPGPVVLAGGVLDAKGLIGRRVMTGVLRRWPAANVTRAAGGEVGAARLAAAAVLD
;
A
#
# COMPACT_ATOMS: atom_id res chain seq x y z
N GLY A 1 13.45 -1.70 2.36
CA GLY A 1 13.36 -2.90 3.22
C GLY A 1 13.60 -4.13 2.38
N HIS A 2 14.85 -4.59 2.31
CA HIS A 2 15.25 -5.73 1.46
C HIS A 2 14.67 -7.07 1.93
N LEU A 3 14.24 -7.17 3.20
CA LEU A 3 13.63 -8.36 3.77
C LEU A 3 12.16 -8.56 3.37
N ALA A 4 11.44 -7.49 3.01
CA ALA A 4 10.01 -7.58 2.74
C ALA A 4 9.67 -8.54 1.57
N PRO A 5 10.39 -8.52 0.43
CA PRO A 5 10.19 -9.50 -0.64
C PRO A 5 10.46 -10.94 -0.19
N ALA A 6 11.53 -11.17 0.57
CA ALA A 6 11.90 -12.51 1.04
C ALA A 6 10.87 -13.08 2.02
N VAL A 7 10.40 -12.26 2.97
CA VAL A 7 9.36 -12.64 3.93
C VAL A 7 8.03 -12.88 3.22
N ALA A 8 7.66 -12.04 2.25
CA ALA A 8 6.45 -12.27 1.46
C ALA A 8 6.51 -13.57 0.66
N ALA A 9 7.65 -13.88 0.04
CA ALA A 9 7.84 -15.13 -0.71
C ALA A 9 7.77 -16.36 0.21
N ALA A 10 8.41 -16.34 1.38
CA ALA A 10 8.33 -17.41 2.37
C ALA A 10 6.88 -17.64 2.86
N ALA A 11 6.14 -16.55 3.08
CA ALA A 11 4.73 -16.62 3.45
C ALA A 11 3.86 -17.25 2.34
N GLU A 12 4.11 -16.91 1.07
CA GLU A 12 3.42 -17.54 -0.07
C GLU A 12 3.76 -19.04 -0.21
N GLN A 13 4.92 -19.46 0.27
CA GLN A 13 5.34 -20.87 0.33
C GLN A 13 4.80 -21.62 1.57
N GLY A 14 4.04 -20.94 2.43
CA GLY A 14 3.38 -21.56 3.60
C GLY A 14 4.21 -21.53 4.88
N ASP A 15 5.32 -20.78 4.94
CA ASP A 15 6.03 -20.55 6.21
C ASP A 15 5.13 -19.80 7.20
N ALA A 16 4.82 -20.44 8.32
CA ALA A 16 3.89 -19.92 9.32
C ALA A 16 4.41 -18.64 10.01
N VAL A 17 5.71 -18.53 10.24
CA VAL A 17 6.31 -17.35 10.88
C VAL A 17 6.28 -16.18 9.90
N ALA A 18 6.65 -16.41 8.65
CA ALA A 18 6.59 -15.41 7.60
C ALA A 18 5.14 -14.93 7.37
N ALA A 19 4.18 -15.84 7.37
CA ALA A 19 2.75 -15.51 7.26
C ALA A 19 2.28 -14.62 8.41
N ALA A 20 2.68 -14.94 9.66
CA ALA A 20 2.37 -14.12 10.83
C ALA A 20 2.99 -12.73 10.75
N ILE A 21 4.23 -12.61 10.25
CA ILE A 21 4.89 -11.31 10.05
C ILE A 21 4.14 -10.48 9.00
N VAL A 22 3.75 -11.09 7.87
CA VAL A 22 2.98 -10.41 6.83
C VAL A 22 1.63 -9.94 7.37
N GLU A 23 0.93 -10.77 8.13
CA GLU A 23 -0.35 -10.42 8.75
C GLU A 23 -0.20 -9.24 9.71
N GLN A 24 0.73 -9.32 10.67
CA GLN A 24 1.00 -8.21 11.60
C GLN A 24 1.39 -6.92 10.86
N GLY A 25 2.16 -7.03 9.77
CA GLY A 25 2.52 -5.90 8.91
C GLY A 25 1.29 -5.27 8.25
N CYS A 26 0.40 -6.07 7.67
CA CYS A 26 -0.84 -5.59 7.07
C CYS A 26 -1.74 -4.92 8.11
N ASP A 27 -1.88 -5.51 9.30
CA ASP A 27 -2.71 -4.95 10.38
C ASP A 27 -2.18 -3.60 10.86
N ARG A 28 -0.86 -3.46 10.99
CA ARG A 28 -0.24 -2.17 11.33
C ARG A 28 -0.52 -1.10 10.27
N LEU A 29 -0.44 -1.45 8.99
CA LEU A 29 -0.76 -0.51 7.90
C LEU A 29 -2.22 -0.08 7.92
N LEU A 30 -3.16 -1.02 8.11
CA LEU A 30 -4.59 -0.72 8.19
C LEU A 30 -4.97 0.08 9.45
N SER A 31 -4.31 -0.20 10.57
CA SER A 31 -4.44 0.57 11.81
C SER A 31 -3.96 2.00 11.62
N ALA A 32 -2.79 2.20 11.02
CA ALA A 32 -2.27 3.53 10.70
C ALA A 32 -3.21 4.30 9.77
N LEU A 33 -3.74 3.66 8.73
CA LEU A 33 -4.75 4.27 7.84
C LEU A 33 -6.01 4.67 8.60
N SER A 34 -6.49 3.84 9.53
CA SER A 34 -7.68 4.14 10.33
C SER A 34 -7.50 5.40 11.18
N ALA A 35 -6.31 5.60 11.75
CA ALA A 35 -6.00 6.79 12.54
C ALA A 35 -6.10 8.07 11.71
N VAL A 36 -5.60 8.04 10.47
CA VAL A 36 -5.66 9.18 9.55
C VAL A 36 -7.07 9.40 9.01
N ALA A 37 -7.76 8.34 8.60
CA ALA A 37 -9.11 8.42 8.03
C ALA A 37 -10.12 9.04 9.00
N ASN A 38 -9.96 8.84 10.31
CA ASN A 38 -10.83 9.45 11.32
C ASN A 38 -10.55 10.95 11.54
N ALA A 39 -9.37 11.44 11.16
CA ALA A 39 -8.94 12.82 11.36
C ALA A 39 -9.11 13.70 10.10
N CYS A 40 -9.45 13.11 8.96
CA CYS A 40 -9.52 13.80 7.67
C CYS A 40 -10.90 13.66 7.02
N PRO A 41 -11.32 14.62 6.18
CA PRO A 41 -12.47 14.45 5.31
C PRO A 41 -12.33 13.19 4.42
N PRO A 42 -13.43 12.54 4.03
CA PRO A 42 -13.40 11.40 3.12
C PRO A 42 -12.68 11.74 1.81
N GLY A 43 -11.75 10.88 1.41
CA GLY A 43 -10.95 11.05 0.20
C GLY A 43 -10.48 9.71 -0.37
N PRO A 44 -9.86 9.71 -1.55
CA PRO A 44 -9.33 8.49 -2.16
C PRO A 44 -8.19 7.91 -1.31
N VAL A 45 -8.14 6.59 -1.20
CA VAL A 45 -7.02 5.86 -0.58
C VAL A 45 -6.06 5.46 -1.69
N VAL A 46 -4.84 6.00 -1.66
CA VAL A 46 -3.82 5.67 -2.67
C VAL A 46 -2.80 4.71 -2.06
N LEU A 47 -2.68 3.50 -2.64
CA LEU A 47 -1.63 2.56 -2.28
C LEU A 47 -0.37 2.86 -3.09
N ALA A 48 0.73 3.20 -2.41
CA ALA A 48 1.99 3.61 -3.01
C ALA A 48 3.20 2.87 -2.44
N GLY A 49 4.25 2.73 -3.25
CA GLY A 49 5.51 2.09 -2.87
C GLY A 49 5.56 0.59 -3.16
N GLY A 50 6.79 0.06 -3.32
CA GLY A 50 7.02 -1.30 -3.83
C GLY A 50 6.46 -2.44 -2.97
N VAL A 51 6.27 -2.22 -1.67
CA VAL A 51 5.63 -3.22 -0.78
C VAL A 51 4.13 -3.38 -1.07
N LEU A 52 3.49 -2.33 -1.57
CA LEU A 52 2.07 -2.30 -1.87
C LEU A 52 1.75 -2.60 -3.34
N ASP A 53 2.71 -3.14 -4.10
CA ASP A 53 2.50 -3.56 -5.48
C ASP A 53 1.31 -4.54 -5.61
N ALA A 54 0.56 -4.43 -6.71
CA ALA A 54 -0.65 -5.19 -6.98
C ALA A 54 -0.39 -6.70 -7.09
N LYS A 55 0.80 -7.07 -7.56
CA LYS A 55 1.20 -8.47 -7.73
C LYS A 55 1.76 -9.07 -6.44
N GLY A 56 2.11 -8.24 -5.46
CA GLY A 56 2.67 -8.69 -4.18
C GLY A 56 1.60 -9.10 -3.17
N LEU A 57 1.91 -10.13 -2.36
CA LEU A 57 1.05 -10.63 -1.29
C LEU A 57 0.53 -9.50 -0.37
N ILE A 58 1.42 -8.61 0.07
CA ILE A 58 1.10 -7.53 1.00
C ILE A 58 0.14 -6.52 0.36
N GLY A 59 0.42 -6.07 -0.87
CA GLY A 59 -0.43 -5.14 -1.60
C GLY A 59 -1.84 -5.68 -1.85
N ARG A 60 -1.99 -6.98 -2.12
CA ARG A 60 -3.31 -7.64 -2.21
C ARG A 60 -4.04 -7.64 -0.87
N ARG A 61 -3.38 -8.08 0.21
CA ARG A 61 -3.98 -8.16 1.55
C ARG A 61 -4.40 -6.80 2.09
N VAL A 62 -3.58 -5.76 1.89
CA VAL A 62 -3.91 -4.39 2.30
C VAL A 62 -5.11 -3.88 1.52
N MET A 63 -5.15 -4.05 0.20
CA MET A 63 -6.32 -3.67 -0.63
C MET A 63 -7.60 -4.34 -0.11
N THR A 64 -7.59 -5.66 0.08
CA THR A 64 -8.73 -6.39 0.64
C THR A 64 -9.11 -5.88 2.03
N GLY A 65 -8.14 -5.59 2.89
CA GLY A 65 -8.36 -5.04 4.22
C GLY A 65 -9.00 -3.66 4.20
N VAL A 66 -8.59 -2.79 3.28
CA VAL A 66 -9.18 -1.46 3.09
C VAL A 66 -10.63 -1.61 2.65
N LEU A 67 -10.91 -2.38 1.59
CA LEU A 67 -12.27 -2.55 1.07
C LEU A 67 -13.19 -3.25 2.07
N ARG A 68 -12.67 -4.13 2.91
CA ARG A 68 -13.44 -4.75 4.00
C ARG A 68 -13.84 -3.73 5.07
N ARG A 69 -12.95 -2.80 5.42
CA ARG A 69 -13.17 -1.82 6.50
C ARG A 69 -13.92 -0.58 6.03
N TRP A 70 -13.74 -0.21 4.76
CA TRP A 70 -14.40 0.91 4.11
C TRP A 70 -14.89 0.47 2.72
N PRO A 71 -16.07 -0.18 2.62
CA PRO A 71 -16.56 -0.72 1.34
C PRO A 71 -16.80 0.31 0.25
N ALA A 72 -17.07 1.57 0.62
CA ALA A 72 -17.28 2.67 -0.31
C ALA A 72 -16.00 3.47 -0.62
N ALA A 73 -14.84 3.06 -0.09
CA ALA A 73 -13.59 3.77 -0.34
C ALA A 73 -13.19 3.68 -1.82
N ASN A 74 -12.85 4.82 -2.42
CA ASN A 74 -12.19 4.85 -3.71
C ASN A 74 -10.71 4.53 -3.52
N VAL A 75 -10.32 3.27 -3.74
CA VAL A 75 -8.93 2.82 -3.58
C VAL A 75 -8.24 2.78 -4.93
N THR A 76 -7.14 3.50 -5.06
CA THR A 76 -6.33 3.55 -6.28
C THR A 76 -4.87 3.20 -5.98
N ARG A 77 -4.07 3.07 -7.04
CA ARG A 77 -2.63 2.81 -6.95
C ARG A 77 -1.89 4.02 -7.48
N ALA A 78 -0.79 4.37 -6.83
CA ALA A 78 0.08 5.40 -7.35
C ALA A 78 0.74 4.94 -8.66
N ALA A 79 0.89 5.88 -9.60
CA ALA A 79 1.81 5.71 -10.72
C ALA A 79 3.27 5.73 -10.22
N GLY A 80 4.21 5.40 -11.09
CA GLY A 80 5.64 5.50 -10.80
C GLY A 80 6.02 6.92 -10.37
N GLY A 81 6.90 7.04 -9.38
CA GLY A 81 7.31 8.33 -8.83
C GLY A 81 8.01 9.21 -9.87
N GLU A 82 8.67 8.58 -10.85
CA GLU A 82 9.27 9.21 -12.01
C GLU A 82 8.27 10.01 -12.85
N VAL A 83 7.00 9.59 -12.92
CA VAL A 83 5.94 10.34 -13.62
C VAL A 83 5.63 11.63 -12.87
N GLY A 84 5.57 11.57 -11.54
CA GLY A 84 5.40 12.75 -10.69
C GLY A 84 6.56 13.72 -10.84
N ALA A 85 7.79 13.21 -10.80
CA ALA A 85 9.00 14.01 -10.99
C ALA A 85 9.05 14.68 -12.38
N ALA A 86 8.74 13.94 -13.45
CA ALA A 86 8.69 14.48 -14.80
C ALA A 86 7.64 15.59 -14.94
N ARG A 87 6.45 15.43 -14.33
CA ARG A 87 5.41 16.47 -14.33
C ARG A 87 5.86 17.73 -13.58
N LEU A 88 6.54 17.58 -12.45
CA LEU A 88 7.07 18.72 -11.70
C LEU A 88 8.14 19.46 -12.50
N ALA A 89 9.05 18.73 -13.15
CA ALA A 89 10.07 19.33 -14.02
C ALA A 89 9.45 20.06 -15.23
N ALA A 90 8.44 19.46 -15.87
CA ALA A 90 7.73 20.10 -16.99
C ALA A 90 7.00 21.37 -16.55
N ALA A 91 6.31 21.36 -15.40
CA ALA A 91 5.65 22.54 -14.87
C ALA A 91 6.65 23.68 -14.60
N ALA A 92 7.80 23.37 -13.99
CA ALA A 92 8.83 24.36 -13.68
C ALA A 92 9.51 25.02 -14.90
N VAL A 93 9.29 24.50 -16.11
CA VAL A 93 9.84 25.05 -17.37
C VAL A 93 8.75 25.75 -18.20
N LEU A 94 7.48 25.42 -17.97
CA LEU A 94 6.34 25.98 -18.70
C LEU A 94 5.66 27.14 -17.96
N ASP A 95 5.97 27.33 -16.68
CA ASP A 95 5.65 28.52 -15.88
C ASP A 95 6.74 29.61 -16.02
#